data_AF-A0A2U8TT55-F1
#
_entry.id   AF-A0A2U8TT55-F1
#
_cell.length_a   1.000
_cell.length_b   1.000
_cell.length_c   1.000
_cell.angle_alpha   90.00
_cell.angle_beta   90.00
_cell.angle_gamma   90.00
#
_symmetry.space_group_name_H-M   'P 1'
#
loop_
_entity.id
_entity.type
_entity.pdbx_description
1 polymer ?
#
loop_
_entity_poly.entity_id
_entity_poly.type
_entity_poly.pdbx_seq_one_letter_code
_entity_poly.pdbx_strand_id
1 'polypeptide(L)'
;MQLKKGYILIPALIGLVISTMFLVVQTRAFDLIEWNYNFCHALYGFTFPFVMSYLSFELSKVQKIPLILVIKRILSIPWYTWPLAFVRVMWRSIVRDVSEGICWIPLAGVAYVLLGSIGNEVFVDPATNGIPFTLAYENFVADVFGMSLFLLVTFPFVTRQKKARALLTSNA
;
A
#
# COMPACT_ATOMS: atom_id res chain seq x y z
N MET A 1 -8.77 7.94 -1.94
CA MET A 1 -9.56 7.70 -3.17
C MET A 1 -10.34 6.42 -2.95
N GLN A 2 -11.55 6.30 -3.50
CA GLN A 2 -12.26 5.02 -3.53
C GLN A 2 -12.18 4.45 -4.94
N LEU A 3 -11.58 3.28 -5.08
CA LEU A 3 -11.53 2.53 -6.33
C LEU A 3 -12.78 1.65 -6.43
N LYS A 4 -13.41 1.63 -7.61
CA LYS A 4 -14.63 0.84 -7.85
C LYS A 4 -14.49 -0.02 -9.10
N LYS A 5 -15.22 -1.13 -9.17
CA LYS A 5 -15.26 -2.03 -10.34
C LYS A 5 -13.84 -2.45 -10.76
N GLY A 6 -13.55 -2.49 -12.06
CA GLY A 6 -12.25 -2.88 -12.61
C GLY A 6 -11.08 -2.00 -12.16
N TYR A 7 -11.33 -0.75 -11.75
CA TYR A 7 -10.26 0.14 -11.26
C TYR A 7 -9.65 -0.33 -9.95
N ILE A 8 -10.33 -1.20 -9.21
CA ILE A 8 -9.82 -1.81 -7.97
C ILE A 8 -8.53 -2.59 -8.22
N LEU A 9 -8.36 -3.21 -9.39
CA LEU A 9 -7.19 -4.06 -9.66
C LEU A 9 -6.01 -3.29 -10.27
N ILE A 10 -6.23 -2.07 -10.79
CA ILE A 10 -5.23 -1.37 -11.59
C ILE A 10 -3.92 -1.11 -10.84
N PRO A 11 -3.91 -0.50 -9.63
CA PRO A 11 -2.67 -0.32 -8.87
C PRO A 11 -1.93 -1.63 -8.59
N ALA A 12 -2.65 -2.69 -8.22
CA ALA A 12 -2.05 -3.99 -7.96
C ALA A 12 -1.43 -4.61 -9.23
N LEU A 13 -2.11 -4.48 -10.38
CA LEU A 13 -1.61 -4.93 -11.67
C LEU A 13 -0.38 -4.13 -12.13
N ILE A 14 -0.37 -2.81 -11.93
CA ILE A 14 0.81 -1.98 -12.22
C ILE A 14 2.01 -2.48 -11.40
N GLY A 15 1.81 -2.68 -10.09
CA GLY A 15 2.84 -3.24 -9.22
C GLY A 15 3.34 -4.59 -9.71
N LEU A 16 2.43 -5.52 -10.01
CA LEU A 16 2.76 -6.86 -10.49
C LEU A 16 3.54 -6.83 -11.82
N VAL A 17 3.12 -5.99 -12.77
CA VAL A 17 3.77 -5.88 -14.07
C VAL A 17 5.19 -5.34 -13.90
N ILE A 18 5.38 -4.26 -13.13
CA ILE A 18 6.72 -3.70 -12.89
C ILE A 18 7.62 -4.72 -12.20
N SER A 19 7.15 -5.38 -11.14
CA SER A 19 7.92 -6.41 -10.42
C SER A 19 8.28 -7.60 -11.32
N THR A 20 7.35 -8.03 -12.18
CA THR A 20 7.59 -9.13 -13.13
C THR A 20 8.61 -8.73 -14.19
N MET A 21 8.51 -7.51 -14.72
CA MET A 21 9.46 -6.99 -15.70
C MET A 21 10.86 -6.84 -15.09
N PHE A 22 10.96 -6.34 -13.85
CA PHE A 22 12.22 -6.31 -13.12
C PHE A 22 12.83 -7.71 -13.01
N LEU A 23 12.05 -8.71 -12.58
CA LEU A 23 12.52 -10.09 -12.46
C LEU A 23 13.01 -10.66 -13.80
N VAL A 24 12.28 -10.41 -14.89
CA VAL A 24 12.68 -10.86 -16.23
C VAL A 24 13.99 -10.18 -16.66
N VAL A 25 14.11 -8.87 -16.49
CA VAL A 25 15.34 -8.14 -16.86
C VAL A 25 16.52 -8.63 -16.03
N GLN A 26 16.36 -8.71 -14.70
CA GLN A 26 17.41 -9.16 -13.77
C GLN A 26 17.91 -10.57 -14.09
N THR A 27 17.01 -11.48 -14.50
CA THR A 27 17.39 -12.89 -14.71
C THR A 27 17.79 -13.23 -16.15
N ARG A 28 17.37 -12.44 -17.14
CA ARG A 28 17.52 -12.80 -18.56
C ARG A 28 18.26 -11.79 -19.42
N ALA A 29 18.36 -10.54 -18.99
CA ALA A 29 18.89 -9.47 -19.84
C ALA A 29 20.10 -8.78 -19.21
N PHE A 30 20.02 -8.38 -17.95
CA PHE A 30 21.01 -7.51 -17.33
C PHE A 30 20.93 -7.54 -15.80
N ASP A 31 22.09 -7.62 -15.14
CA ASP A 31 22.17 -7.53 -13.68
C ASP A 31 22.01 -6.07 -13.22
N LEU A 32 20.77 -5.66 -12.98
CA LEU A 32 20.43 -4.31 -12.51
C LEU A 32 20.91 -4.08 -11.08
N ILE A 33 20.91 -5.12 -10.25
CA ILE A 33 21.32 -5.06 -8.84
C ILE A 33 22.80 -4.73 -8.75
N GLU A 34 23.65 -5.44 -9.50
CA GLU A 34 25.09 -5.18 -9.55
C GLU A 34 25.40 -3.84 -10.21
N TRP A 35 24.67 -3.49 -11.28
CA TRP A 35 24.92 -2.26 -12.02
C TRP A 35 24.58 -0.99 -11.24
N ASN A 36 23.39 -0.92 -10.65
CA ASN A 36 22.94 0.26 -9.93
C ASN A 36 21.89 -0.10 -8.87
N TYR A 37 22.37 -0.38 -7.67
CA TYR A 37 21.50 -0.73 -6.55
C TYR A 37 20.55 0.42 -6.15
N ASN A 38 20.99 1.68 -6.26
CA ASN A 38 20.13 2.85 -6.03
C ASN A 38 18.94 2.90 -7.02
N PHE A 39 19.10 2.42 -8.26
CA PHE A 39 17.98 2.29 -9.18
C PHE A 39 16.94 1.28 -8.68
N CYS A 40 17.38 0.18 -8.07
CA CYS A 40 16.48 -0.80 -7.47
C CYS A 40 15.68 -0.20 -6.30
N HIS A 41 16.33 0.61 -5.46
CA HIS A 41 15.69 1.38 -4.40
C HIS A 41 14.65 2.39 -4.95
N ALA A 42 15.02 3.17 -5.96
CA ALA A 42 14.08 4.07 -6.63
C ALA A 42 12.87 3.32 -7.21
N LEU A 43 13.09 2.14 -7.81
CA LEU A 43 12.02 1.29 -8.33
C LEU A 43 11.15 0.72 -7.21
N TYR A 44 11.73 0.31 -6.09
CA TYR A 44 11.03 -0.12 -4.88
C TYR A 44 10.13 1.00 -4.34
N GLY A 45 10.71 2.18 -4.09
CA GLY A 45 10.01 3.36 -3.61
C GLY A 45 8.89 3.83 -4.56
N PHE A 46 9.04 3.64 -5.87
CA PHE A 46 8.00 3.94 -6.85
C PHE A 46 6.87 2.90 -6.86
N THR A 47 7.20 1.62 -6.77
CA THR A 47 6.28 0.53 -7.09
C THR A 47 5.46 0.09 -5.87
N PHE A 48 6.09 -0.07 -4.71
CA PHE A 48 5.43 -0.59 -3.51
C PHE A 48 4.27 0.29 -3.00
N PRO A 49 4.31 1.63 -3.09
CA PRO A 49 3.17 2.46 -2.70
C PRO A 49 1.88 2.16 -3.47
N PHE A 50 1.94 1.64 -4.71
CA PHE A 50 0.74 1.24 -5.44
C PHE A 50 -0.07 0.16 -4.70
N VAL A 51 0.62 -0.77 -4.03
CA VAL A 51 0.00 -1.85 -3.27
C VAL A 51 -0.27 -1.42 -1.83
N MET A 52 0.71 -0.78 -1.17
CA MET A 52 0.56 -0.39 0.24
C MET A 52 -0.55 0.65 0.46
N SER A 53 -0.93 1.40 -0.57
CA SER A 53 -2.07 2.32 -0.51
C SER A 53 -3.42 1.63 -0.25
N TYR A 54 -3.56 0.32 -0.48
CA TYR A 54 -4.76 -0.45 -0.09
C TYR A 54 -4.87 -0.72 1.42
N LEU A 55 -3.77 -0.61 2.16
CA LEU A 55 -3.78 -0.76 3.62
C LEU A 55 -4.37 0.46 4.34
N SER A 56 -4.74 1.49 3.57
CA SER A 56 -5.37 2.69 4.09
C SER A 56 -6.83 2.46 4.48
N PHE A 57 -7.30 3.18 5.49
CA PHE A 57 -8.70 3.21 5.91
C PHE A 57 -9.20 4.65 5.97
N GLU A 58 -10.47 4.84 5.60
CA GLU A 58 -11.15 6.12 5.81
C GLU A 58 -11.66 6.19 7.25
N LEU A 59 -11.09 7.07 8.06
CA LEU A 59 -11.51 7.32 9.45
C LEU A 59 -13.00 7.60 9.58
N SER A 60 -13.59 8.29 8.59
CA SER A 60 -15.03 8.59 8.55
C SER A 60 -15.93 7.35 8.43
N LYS A 61 -15.38 6.21 7.97
CA LYS A 61 -16.09 4.93 7.84
C LYS A 61 -15.83 3.98 9.00
N VAL A 62 -14.94 4.31 9.92
CA VAL A 62 -14.61 3.46 11.07
C VAL A 62 -15.76 3.51 12.06
N GLN A 63 -16.50 2.40 12.17
CA GLN A 63 -17.54 2.26 13.18
C GLN A 63 -16.90 2.14 14.57
N LYS A 64 -17.26 3.04 15.48
CA LYS A 64 -16.85 2.97 16.89
C LYS A 64 -17.83 2.08 17.64
N ILE A 65 -17.44 0.84 17.89
CA ILE A 65 -18.24 -0.11 18.68
C ILE A 65 -17.65 -0.17 20.10
N PRO A 66 -18.46 -0.03 21.16
CA PRO A 66 -17.99 -0.20 22.53
C PRO A 66 -17.33 -1.56 22.74
N LEU A 67 -16.12 -1.57 23.30
CA LEU A 67 -15.31 -2.79 23.49
C LEU A 67 -16.08 -3.89 24.24
N ILE A 68 -16.90 -3.51 25.23
CA ILE A 68 -17.70 -4.45 26.00
C ILE A 68 -18.71 -5.24 25.14
N LEU A 69 -19.25 -4.61 24.10
CA LEU A 69 -20.17 -5.26 23.17
C LEU A 69 -19.41 -6.20 22.23
N VAL A 70 -18.20 -5.83 21.82
CA VAL A 70 -17.32 -6.69 21.01
C VAL A 70 -16.96 -7.97 21.78
N ILE A 71 -16.50 -7.82 23.03
CA ILE A 71 -16.14 -8.95 23.89
C ILE A 71 -17.36 -9.86 24.12
N LYS A 72 -18.52 -9.31 24.48
CA LYS A 72 -19.76 -10.10 24.66
C LYS A 72 -20.12 -10.89 23.41
N ARG A 73 -19.98 -10.30 22.22
CA ARG A 73 -20.25 -10.99 20.94
C ARG A 73 -19.24 -12.09 20.64
N ILE A 74 -17.95 -11.87 20.88
CA ILE A 74 -16.91 -12.89 20.69
C ILE A 74 -17.17 -14.08 21.61
N LEU A 75 -17.44 -13.83 22.89
CA LEU A 75 -17.70 -14.88 23.88
C LEU A 75 -18.99 -15.66 23.60
N SER A 76 -19.96 -15.09 22.88
CA SER A 76 -21.20 -15.80 22.48
C SER A 76 -21.01 -16.79 21.33
N ILE A 77 -19.88 -16.78 20.64
CA ILE A 77 -19.62 -17.68 19.50
C ILE A 77 -18.84 -18.90 20.00
N PRO A 78 -19.37 -20.13 19.85
CA PRO A 78 -18.66 -21.34 20.25
C PRO A 78 -17.31 -21.45 19.52
N TRP A 79 -16.24 -21.72 20.27
CA TRP A 79 -14.86 -21.69 19.76
C TRP A 79 -14.63 -22.57 18.52
N TYR A 80 -15.29 -23.72 18.44
CA TYR A 80 -15.16 -24.66 17.31
C TYR A 80 -15.75 -24.12 16.00
N THR A 81 -16.61 -23.09 16.07
CA THR A 81 -17.17 -22.43 14.87
C THR A 81 -16.32 -21.25 14.39
N TRP A 82 -15.32 -20.83 15.17
CA TRP A 82 -14.50 -19.65 14.87
C TRP A 82 -13.85 -19.68 13.49
N PRO A 83 -13.27 -20.80 13.00
CA PRO A 83 -12.64 -20.80 11.68
C PRO A 83 -13.63 -20.45 10.56
N LEU A 84 -14.80 -21.08 10.56
CA LEU A 84 -15.84 -20.84 9.56
C LEU A 84 -16.48 -19.46 9.72
N ALA A 85 -16.68 -19.01 10.97
CA ALA A 85 -17.17 -17.68 11.26
C ALA A 85 -16.20 -16.61 10.74
N PHE A 86 -14.90 -16.80 10.94
CA PHE A 86 -13.85 -15.91 10.46
C PHE A 86 -13.84 -15.84 8.93
N VAL A 87 -13.83 -16.99 8.23
CA VAL A 87 -13.88 -17.04 6.76
C VAL A 87 -15.14 -16.34 6.23
N ARG A 88 -16.30 -16.56 6.86
CA ARG A 88 -17.56 -15.92 6.46
C ARG A 88 -17.51 -14.41 6.64
N VAL A 89 -16.95 -13.93 7.76
CA VAL A 89 -16.79 -12.49 8.03
C VAL A 89 -15.82 -11.87 7.02
N MET A 90 -14.67 -12.52 6.78
CA MET A 90 -13.70 -12.08 5.78
C MET A 90 -14.33 -11.98 4.39
N TRP A 91 -15.05 -13.01 3.96
CA TRP A 91 -15.73 -13.00 2.66
C TRP A 91 -16.75 -11.87 2.55
N ARG A 92 -17.61 -11.69 3.57
CA ARG A 92 -18.59 -10.59 3.60
C ARG A 92 -17.91 -9.22 3.53
N SER A 93 -16.79 -9.04 4.23
CA SER A 93 -16.00 -7.81 4.17
C SER A 93 -15.45 -7.57 2.77
N ILE A 94 -14.85 -8.58 2.13
CA ILE A 94 -14.32 -8.48 0.76
C ILE A 94 -15.44 -8.11 -0.22
N VAL A 95 -16.58 -8.80 -0.18
CA VAL A 95 -17.72 -8.52 -1.08
C VAL A 95 -18.24 -7.10 -0.88
N ARG A 96 -18.35 -6.64 0.39
CA ARG A 96 -18.73 -5.26 0.71
C ARG A 96 -17.72 -4.26 0.17
N ASP A 97 -16.42 -4.49 0.37
CA ASP A 97 -15.38 -3.57 -0.07
C ASP A 97 -15.28 -3.49 -1.61
N VAL A 98 -15.50 -4.60 -2.31
CA VAL A 98 -15.56 -4.62 -3.77
C VAL A 98 -16.80 -3.90 -4.30
N SER A 99 -17.95 -4.03 -3.63
CA SER A 99 -19.21 -3.40 -4.08
C SER A 99 -19.27 -1.90 -3.74
N GLU A 100 -18.87 -1.51 -2.54
CA GLU A 100 -18.87 -0.11 -2.08
C GLU A 100 -17.67 0.68 -2.62
N GLY A 101 -16.56 -0.01 -2.90
CA GLY A 101 -15.31 0.53 -3.37
C GLY A 101 -14.21 0.49 -2.31
N ILE A 102 -13.01 0.07 -2.73
CA ILE A 102 -11.86 -0.12 -1.86
C ILE A 102 -11.16 1.21 -1.62
N CYS A 103 -10.80 1.48 -0.36
CA CYS A 103 -10.01 2.62 0.02
C CYS A 103 -8.58 2.50 -0.53
N TRP A 104 -8.15 3.50 -1.29
CA TRP A 104 -6.81 3.59 -1.83
C TRP A 104 -6.30 5.02 -1.67
N ILE A 105 -5.36 5.23 -0.76
CA ILE A 105 -4.84 6.55 -0.41
C ILE A 105 -3.32 6.56 -0.69
N PRO A 106 -2.86 7.21 -1.78
CA PRO A 106 -1.44 7.29 -2.15
C PRO A 106 -0.50 7.68 -1.02
N LEU A 107 -0.90 8.71 -0.28
CA LEU A 107 -0.09 9.21 0.84
C LEU A 107 0.06 8.18 1.96
N ALA A 108 -0.95 7.34 2.19
CA ALA A 108 -0.83 6.26 3.18
C ALA A 108 0.15 5.20 2.68
N GLY A 109 0.08 4.82 1.40
CA GLY A 109 1.05 3.90 0.80
C GLY A 109 2.49 4.41 0.88
N VAL A 110 2.70 5.69 0.57
CA VAL A 110 4.01 6.35 0.74
C VAL A 110 4.44 6.36 2.20
N ALA A 111 3.56 6.68 3.14
CA ALA A 111 3.90 6.66 4.56
C ALA A 111 4.33 5.26 5.02
N TYR A 112 3.65 4.20 4.57
CA TYR A 112 4.05 2.82 4.87
C TYR A 112 5.44 2.49 4.33
N VAL A 113 5.69 2.80 3.05
CA VAL A 113 6.98 2.50 2.42
C VAL A 113 8.11 3.36 3.02
N LEU A 114 7.83 4.63 3.35
CA LEU A 114 8.77 5.52 4.00
C LEU A 114 9.17 5.01 5.38
N LEU A 115 8.21 4.58 6.21
CA LEU A 115 8.52 4.01 7.52
C LEU A 115 9.34 2.72 7.40
N GLY A 116 9.01 1.87 6.43
CA GLY A 116 9.78 0.66 6.15
C GLY A 116 11.21 0.97 5.70
N SER A 117 11.37 1.91 4.77
CA SER A 117 12.66 2.36 4.23
C SER A 117 13.53 3.05 5.30
N ILE A 118 12.94 3.91 6.15
CA ILE A 118 13.63 4.46 7.32
C ILE A 118 14.09 3.32 8.25
N GLY A 119 13.18 2.40 8.58
CA GLY A 119 13.48 1.25 9.42
C GLY A 119 14.66 0.44 8.90
N ASN A 120 14.65 0.13 7.60
CA ASN A 120 15.68 -0.67 6.97
C ASN A 120 16.99 0.10 6.80
N GLU A 121 16.99 1.15 5.99
CA GLU A 121 18.20 1.81 5.52
C GLU A 121 18.87 2.69 6.59
N VAL A 122 18.10 3.29 7.50
CA VAL A 122 18.65 4.22 8.50
C VAL A 122 19.06 3.47 9.77
N PHE A 123 18.38 2.38 10.10
CA PHE A 123 18.59 1.67 11.36
C PHE A 123 19.14 0.25 11.16
N VAL A 124 18.42 -0.63 10.46
CA VAL A 124 18.79 -2.05 10.37
C VAL A 124 20.07 -2.24 9.57
N ASP A 125 20.22 -1.60 8.42
CA ASP A 125 21.37 -1.80 7.54
C ASP A 125 22.68 -1.33 8.18
N PRO A 126 22.75 -0.13 8.79
CA PRO A 126 23.95 0.28 9.51
C PRO A 126 24.21 -0.51 10.79
N ALA A 127 23.18 -0.80 11.58
CA ALA A 127 23.36 -1.40 12.91
C ALA A 127 23.51 -2.92 12.88
N THR A 128 22.91 -3.60 11.91
CA THR A 128 22.80 -5.07 11.87
C THR A 128 23.57 -5.66 10.69
N ASN A 129 23.46 -5.06 9.50
CA ASN A 129 24.06 -5.61 8.28
C ASN A 129 25.47 -5.06 8.00
N GLY A 130 25.95 -4.11 8.80
CA GLY A 130 27.29 -3.53 8.69
C GLY A 130 27.49 -2.65 7.46
N ILE A 131 26.40 -2.19 6.83
CA ILE A 131 26.46 -1.30 5.66
C ILE A 131 26.85 0.10 6.14
N PRO A 132 27.86 0.76 5.55
CA PRO A 132 28.20 2.14 5.89
C PRO A 132 26.98 3.06 5.81
N PHE A 133 26.75 3.86 6.84
CA PHE A 133 25.57 4.74 6.91
C PHE A 133 25.40 5.63 5.69
N THR A 134 26.48 6.14 5.10
CA THR A 134 26.41 6.98 3.90
C THR A 134 25.86 6.22 2.70
N LEU A 135 26.21 4.96 2.52
CA LEU A 135 25.70 4.11 1.43
C LEU A 135 24.23 3.75 1.66
N ALA A 136 23.88 3.35 2.89
CA ALA A 136 22.48 3.07 3.23
C ALA A 136 21.61 4.34 3.13
N TYR A 137 22.16 5.50 3.45
CA TYR A 137 21.48 6.78 3.28
C TYR A 137 21.27 7.15 1.80
N GLU A 138 22.21 6.82 0.91
CA GLU A 138 22.01 6.98 -0.54
C GLU A 138 20.86 6.10 -1.05
N ASN A 139 20.80 4.84 -0.61
CA ASN A 139 19.67 3.95 -0.91
C ASN A 139 18.34 4.53 -0.40
N PHE A 140 18.31 5.03 0.84
CA PHE A 140 17.15 5.70 1.42
C PHE A 140 16.69 6.91 0.59
N VAL A 141 17.62 7.75 0.14
CA VAL A 141 17.31 8.89 -0.72
C VAL A 141 16.74 8.42 -2.06
N ALA A 142 17.26 7.33 -2.61
CA ALA A 142 16.72 6.74 -3.83
C ALA A 142 15.29 6.21 -3.64
N ASP A 143 14.99 5.56 -2.51
CA ASP A 143 13.63 5.16 -2.15
C ASP A 143 12.68 6.38 -2.11
N VAL A 144 13.10 7.46 -1.44
CA VAL A 144 12.31 8.71 -1.33
C VAL A 144 12.09 9.35 -2.71
N PHE A 145 13.09 9.30 -3.60
CA PHE A 145 12.94 9.74 -4.97
C PHE A 145 11.88 8.91 -5.72
N GLY A 146 11.92 7.58 -5.59
CA GLY A 146 10.89 6.68 -6.12
C GLY A 146 9.48 7.02 -5.62
N MET A 147 9.34 7.23 -4.31
CA MET A 147 8.06 7.61 -3.70
C MET A 147 7.55 8.97 -4.21
N SER A 148 8.47 9.91 -4.45
CA SER A 148 8.15 11.22 -5.02
C SER A 148 7.62 11.09 -6.45
N LEU A 149 8.25 10.26 -7.28
CA LEU A 149 7.76 9.94 -8.63
C LEU A 149 6.37 9.29 -8.59
N PHE A 150 6.14 8.37 -7.65
CA PHE A 150 4.83 7.76 -7.45
C PHE A 150 3.76 8.81 -7.14
N LEU A 151 4.06 9.76 -6.25
CA LEU A 151 3.13 10.85 -5.93
C LEU A 151 2.88 11.73 -7.15
N LEU A 152 3.92 12.08 -7.92
CA LEU A 152 3.76 12.89 -9.14
C LEU A 152 2.83 12.21 -10.16
N VAL A 153 2.97 10.90 -10.35
CA VAL A 153 2.09 10.13 -11.24
C VAL A 153 0.66 10.05 -10.69
N THR A 154 0.48 9.88 -9.38
CA THR A 154 -0.84 9.59 -8.79
C THR A 154 -1.64 10.83 -8.39
N PHE A 155 -0.98 11.95 -8.08
CA PHE A 155 -1.59 13.18 -7.59
C PHE A 155 -2.66 13.79 -8.52
N PRO A 156 -2.48 13.82 -9.86
CA PRO A 156 -3.50 14.32 -10.78
C PRO A 156 -4.81 13.52 -10.69
N PHE A 157 -4.71 12.20 -10.55
CA PHE A 157 -5.87 11.31 -10.47
C PHE A 157 -6.65 11.50 -9.18
N VAL A 158 -5.94 11.61 -8.05
CA VAL A 158 -6.56 11.90 -6.74
C VAL A 158 -7.26 13.26 -6.77
N THR A 159 -6.62 14.27 -7.35
CA THR A 159 -7.17 15.64 -7.40
C THR A 159 -8.42 15.70 -8.27
N ARG A 160 -8.40 15.07 -9.45
CA ARG A 160 -9.57 14.96 -10.33
C ARG A 160 -10.75 14.29 -9.62
N GLN A 161 -10.51 13.19 -8.92
CA GLN A 161 -11.56 12.47 -8.20
C GLN A 161 -12.15 13.30 -7.05
N LYS A 162 -11.30 14.01 -6.28
CA LYS A 162 -11.76 14.93 -5.22
C LYS A 162 -12.64 16.04 -5.78
N LYS A 163 -12.25 16.68 -6.88
CA LYS A 163 -13.04 17.73 -7.55
C LYS A 163 -14.37 17.20 -8.06
N ALA A 164 -14.38 16.05 -8.74
CA ALA A 164 -15.61 15.42 -9.24
C ALA A 164 -16.59 15.10 -8.11
N ARG A 165 -16.10 14.61 -6.96
CA ARG A 165 -16.94 14.34 -5.78
C ARG A 165 -17.52 15.63 -5.20
N ALA A 166 -16.72 16.69 -5.09
CA ALA A 166 -17.17 17.98 -4.56
C ALA A 166 -18.31 18.59 -5.41
N LEU A 167 -18.20 18.50 -6.74
CA LEU A 167 -19.25 18.97 -7.67
C LEU A 167 -20.56 18.17 -7.55
N LEU A 168 -20.47 16.86 -7.33
CA LEU A 168 -21.66 16.02 -7.13
C LEU A 168 -22.37 16.35 -5.80
N THR A 169 -21.61 16.71 -4.76
CA THR A 169 -22.18 17.08 -3.46
C THR A 169 -22.68 18.52 -3.39
N SER A 170 -22.21 19.42 -4.26
CA SER A 170 -22.73 20.80 -4.31
C SER A 170 -24.02 20.94 -5.10
N ASN A 171 -24.34 19.95 -5.95
CA ASN A 171 -25.51 19.94 -6.82
C ASN A 171 -26.63 18.99 -6.33
N ALA A 172 -26.45 18.39 -5.15
CA ALA A 172 -27.40 17.49 -4.49
C ALA A 172 -27.95 18.14 -3.22
#